data_AF-A0A6B2XQ98-F1
#
_entry.id   AF-A0A6B2XQ98-F1
#
_cell.length_a   1.000
_cell.length_b   1.000
_cell.length_c   1.000
_cell.angle_alpha   90.00
_cell.angle_beta   90.00
_cell.angle_gamma   90.00
#
_symmetry.space_group_name_H-M   'P 1'
#
loop_
_entity.id
_entity.type
_entity.pdbx_description
1 polymer ?
#
loop_
_entity_poly.entity_id
_entity_poly.type
_entity_poly.pdbx_seq_one_letter_code
_entity_poly.pdbx_strand_id
1 'polypeptide(L)'
;IPAGDDHRYLEPEIRAGVATVFVDRPAGRIDADVVLSDSFGGARAGVAHLIGGGHRRIAFIGDHPHIHTATERLRGYRAAMAEAGLPVPEPWVSLGSTAPDRVGEAARAMLAGPDPVTAVFAGNNRVTVTRVRVLAAHPRPVALVGFDDFELADL
;
A
#
# COMPACT_ATOMS: atom_id res chain seq x y z
N ILE A 1 2.97 -11.26 10.74
CA ILE A 1 1.50 -11.51 10.85
C ILE A 1 1.14 -12.52 9.76
N PRO A 2 0.48 -13.63 10.08
CA PRO A 2 0.07 -14.62 9.08
C PRO A 2 -0.73 -13.92 7.96
N ALA A 3 -0.36 -14.23 6.73
CA ALA A 3 -0.94 -13.68 5.50
C ALA A 3 -1.35 -14.81 4.55
N GLY A 4 -1.51 -16.02 5.08
CA GLY A 4 -1.87 -17.19 4.30
C GLY A 4 -3.31 -17.07 3.79
N ASP A 5 -3.61 -17.82 2.75
CA ASP A 5 -4.94 -17.98 2.17
C ASP A 5 -5.67 -19.22 2.71
N ASP A 6 -4.99 -20.02 3.54
CA ASP A 6 -5.53 -21.22 4.18
C ASP A 6 -5.45 -21.12 5.70
N HIS A 7 -6.62 -20.97 6.31
CA HIS A 7 -6.76 -20.86 7.76
C HIS A 7 -7.45 -22.09 8.38
N ARG A 8 -7.54 -23.21 7.65
CA ARG A 8 -8.20 -24.43 8.13
C ARG A 8 -7.54 -25.05 9.36
N TYR A 9 -6.32 -24.64 9.69
CA TYR A 9 -5.66 -25.01 10.95
C TYR A 9 -6.41 -24.52 12.20
N LEU A 10 -7.37 -23.59 12.08
CA LEU A 10 -8.24 -23.12 13.16
C LEU A 10 -9.57 -23.89 13.27
N GLU A 11 -9.88 -24.79 12.33
CA GLU A 11 -11.14 -25.55 12.34
C GLU A 11 -11.37 -26.37 13.62
N PRO A 12 -10.36 -27.04 14.22
CA PRO A 12 -10.56 -27.79 15.46
C PRO A 12 -11.07 -26.91 16.61
N GLU A 13 -10.48 -25.73 16.79
CA GLU A 13 -10.84 -24.77 17.84
C GLU A 13 -12.22 -24.16 17.59
N ILE A 14 -12.52 -23.80 16.34
CA ILE A 14 -13.84 -23.27 15.96
C ILE A 14 -14.92 -24.33 16.21
N ARG A 15 -14.70 -25.60 15.83
CA ARG A 15 -15.64 -26.70 16.13
C ARG A 15 -15.78 -26.98 17.61
N ALA A 16 -14.76 -26.70 18.41
CA ALA A 16 -14.80 -26.81 19.88
C ALA A 16 -15.54 -25.65 20.55
N GLY A 17 -16.04 -24.67 19.78
CA GLY A 17 -16.86 -23.55 20.29
C GLY A 17 -16.08 -22.26 20.55
N VAL A 18 -14.82 -22.15 20.09
CA VAL A 18 -14.05 -20.91 20.21
C VAL A 18 -14.58 -19.88 19.21
N ALA A 19 -15.19 -18.80 19.72
CA ALA A 19 -15.58 -17.67 18.91
C ALA A 19 -14.35 -17.02 18.26
N THR A 20 -14.37 -16.92 16.93
CA THR A 20 -13.21 -16.48 16.13
C THR A 20 -13.63 -15.34 15.22
N VAL A 21 -12.87 -14.23 15.27
CA VAL A 21 -13.05 -13.07 14.39
C VAL A 21 -11.71 -12.73 13.76
N PHE A 22 -11.70 -12.54 12.45
CA PHE A 22 -10.53 -12.09 11.70
C PHE A 22 -10.46 -10.56 11.69
N VAL A 23 -9.24 -10.02 11.71
CA VAL A 23 -9.01 -8.57 11.71
C VAL A 23 -8.06 -8.23 10.58
N ASP A 24 -8.33 -7.11 9.90
CA ASP A 24 -7.53 -6.53 8.80
C ASP A 24 -7.56 -7.34 7.49
N ARG A 25 -7.78 -8.66 7.56
CA ARG A 25 -7.73 -9.57 6.40
C ARG A 25 -8.84 -10.63 6.50
N PRO A 26 -9.45 -11.00 5.36
CA PRO A 26 -10.50 -12.02 5.34
C PRO A 26 -9.95 -13.40 5.72
N ALA A 27 -10.84 -14.22 6.29
CA ALA A 27 -10.58 -15.62 6.50
C ALA A 27 -10.37 -16.36 5.17
N GLY A 28 -9.56 -17.41 5.22
CA GLY A 28 -9.15 -18.18 4.06
C GLY A 28 -9.60 -19.62 4.21
N ARG A 29 -10.45 -20.08 3.30
CA ARG A 29 -10.99 -21.46 3.26
C ARG A 29 -11.78 -21.90 4.49
N ILE A 30 -12.17 -20.97 5.36
CA ILE A 30 -13.08 -21.17 6.48
C ILE A 30 -14.08 -20.01 6.54
N ASP A 31 -15.24 -20.25 7.14
CA ASP A 31 -16.24 -19.23 7.41
C ASP A 31 -16.04 -18.65 8.82
N ALA A 32 -15.82 -17.34 8.90
CA ALA A 32 -15.61 -16.63 10.15
C ALA A 32 -15.92 -15.14 9.97
N ASP A 33 -16.42 -14.51 11.03
CA ASP A 33 -16.63 -13.06 11.06
C ASP A 33 -15.32 -12.31 10.82
N VAL A 34 -15.40 -11.15 10.19
CA VAL A 34 -14.23 -10.33 9.88
C VAL A 34 -14.51 -8.84 10.08
N VAL A 35 -13.53 -8.13 10.63
CA VAL A 35 -13.49 -6.68 10.70
C VAL A 35 -12.38 -6.18 9.77
N LEU A 36 -12.76 -5.40 8.77
CA LEU A 36 -11.85 -4.84 7.76
C LEU A 36 -11.82 -3.31 7.82
N SER A 37 -10.64 -2.76 7.60
CA SER A 37 -10.48 -1.36 7.22
C SER A 37 -10.70 -1.22 5.71
N ASP A 38 -11.32 -0.11 5.27
CA ASP A 38 -11.50 0.18 3.85
C ASP A 38 -10.17 0.58 3.17
N SER A 39 -9.34 -0.43 2.90
CA SER A 39 -8.03 -0.28 2.27
C SER A 39 -8.15 0.28 0.84
N PHE A 40 -9.19 -0.12 0.11
CA PHE A 40 -9.44 0.37 -1.24
C PHE A 40 -9.82 1.86 -1.21
N GLY A 41 -10.84 2.22 -0.43
CA GLY A 41 -11.33 3.60 -0.33
C GLY A 41 -10.29 4.54 0.24
N GLY A 42 -9.54 4.11 1.26
CA GLY A 42 -8.44 4.89 1.82
C GLY A 42 -7.34 5.17 0.80
N ALA A 43 -6.89 4.16 0.05
CA ALA A 43 -5.85 4.34 -0.96
C ALA A 43 -6.33 5.21 -2.12
N ARG A 44 -7.57 5.00 -2.56
CA ARG A 44 -8.22 5.84 -3.58
C ARG A 44 -8.27 7.30 -3.13
N ALA A 45 -8.68 7.57 -1.89
CA ALA A 45 -8.74 8.92 -1.33
C ALA A 45 -7.36 9.58 -1.23
N GLY A 46 -6.34 8.85 -0.74
CA GLY A 46 -4.98 9.36 -0.64
C GLY A 46 -4.36 9.71 -1.99
N VAL A 47 -4.62 8.91 -3.02
CA VAL A 47 -4.15 9.19 -4.39
C VAL A 47 -4.94 10.33 -5.02
N ALA A 48 -6.25 10.39 -4.80
CA ALA A 48 -7.08 11.52 -5.22
C ALA A 48 -6.61 12.85 -4.61
N HIS A 49 -6.12 12.84 -3.37
CA HIS A 49 -5.53 14.01 -2.73
C HIS A 49 -4.27 14.51 -3.48
N LEU A 50 -3.36 13.61 -3.85
CA LEU A 50 -2.19 13.94 -4.67
C LEU A 50 -2.60 14.51 -6.03
N ILE A 51 -3.60 13.91 -6.68
CA ILE A 51 -4.13 14.38 -7.96
C ILE A 51 -4.75 15.78 -7.81
N GLY A 52 -5.51 16.02 -6.74
CA GLY A 52 -6.08 17.32 -6.40
C GLY A 52 -5.02 18.40 -6.17
N GLY A 53 -3.85 18.02 -5.66
CA GLY A 53 -2.65 18.88 -5.57
C GLY A 53 -1.96 19.14 -6.91
N GLY A 54 -2.48 18.61 -8.03
CA GLY A 54 -1.95 18.81 -9.38
C GLY A 54 -0.96 17.74 -9.85
N HIS A 55 -0.67 16.73 -9.03
CA HIS A 55 0.25 15.66 -9.42
C HIS A 55 -0.38 14.72 -10.45
N ARG A 56 0.39 14.43 -11.51
CA ARG A 56 -0.03 13.55 -12.61
C ARG A 56 0.86 12.32 -12.78
N ARG A 57 2.12 12.41 -12.32
CA ARG A 57 3.10 11.32 -12.29
C ARG A 57 3.25 10.84 -10.86
N ILE A 58 2.43 9.84 -10.49
CA ILE A 58 2.31 9.34 -9.11
C ILE A 58 2.75 7.88 -9.08
N ALA A 59 3.80 7.58 -8.33
CA ALA A 59 4.24 6.20 -8.11
C ALA A 59 3.46 5.51 -6.99
N PHE A 60 3.36 4.18 -7.07
CA PHE A 60 2.91 3.30 -6.02
C PHE A 60 4.05 2.35 -5.60
N ILE A 61 4.35 2.29 -4.31
CA ILE A 61 5.23 1.26 -3.74
C ILE A 61 4.47 0.55 -2.63
N GLY A 62 4.33 -0.76 -2.72
CA GLY A 62 3.55 -1.56 -1.78
C GLY A 62 4.12 -2.95 -1.53
N ASP A 63 3.43 -3.68 -0.65
CA ASP A 63 3.82 -5.03 -0.23
C ASP A 63 3.51 -6.07 -1.33
N HIS A 64 3.68 -7.35 -1.01
CA HIS A 64 3.42 -8.45 -1.91
C HIS A 64 1.94 -8.55 -2.30
N PRO A 65 1.63 -8.84 -3.57
CA PRO A 65 0.25 -8.89 -4.07
C PRO A 65 -0.57 -10.09 -3.55
N HIS A 66 0.03 -11.04 -2.83
CA HIS A 66 -0.73 -12.09 -2.15
C HIS A 66 -1.36 -11.61 -0.83
N ILE A 67 -0.98 -10.43 -0.33
CA ILE A 67 -1.52 -9.86 0.88
C ILE A 67 -2.77 -9.05 0.52
N HIS A 68 -3.91 -9.38 1.15
CA HIS A 68 -5.21 -8.76 0.86
C HIS A 68 -5.16 -7.22 0.87
N THR A 69 -4.61 -6.62 1.92
CA THR A 69 -4.52 -5.15 2.04
C THR A 69 -3.62 -4.53 0.97
N ALA A 70 -2.53 -5.18 0.57
CA ALA A 70 -1.66 -4.70 -0.51
C ALA A 70 -2.41 -4.67 -1.85
N THR A 71 -3.22 -5.70 -2.12
CA THR A 71 -4.05 -5.79 -3.32
C THR A 71 -5.14 -4.72 -3.32
N GLU A 72 -5.87 -4.53 -2.22
CA GLU A 72 -6.91 -3.50 -2.14
C GLU A 72 -6.34 -2.08 -2.24
N ARG A 73 -5.17 -1.81 -1.63
CA ARG A 73 -4.50 -0.51 -1.73
C ARG A 73 -4.00 -0.22 -3.16
N LEU A 74 -3.43 -1.23 -3.84
CA LEU A 74 -3.06 -1.10 -5.26
C LEU A 74 -4.28 -0.86 -6.14
N ARG A 75 -5.38 -1.56 -5.86
CA ARG A 75 -6.66 -1.39 -6.56
C ARG A 75 -7.20 0.04 -6.38
N GLY A 76 -7.13 0.59 -5.17
CA GLY A 76 -7.51 1.98 -4.87
C GLY A 76 -6.66 3.00 -5.63
N TYR A 77 -5.33 2.80 -5.67
CA TYR A 77 -4.43 3.64 -6.46
C TYR A 77 -4.77 3.62 -7.95
N ARG A 78 -4.96 2.42 -8.54
CA ARG A 78 -5.33 2.28 -9.95
C ARG A 78 -6.69 2.91 -10.25
N ALA A 79 -7.67 2.78 -9.36
CA ALA A 79 -8.98 3.40 -9.51
C ALA A 79 -8.90 4.93 -9.53
N ALA A 80 -8.18 5.54 -8.58
CA ALA A 80 -8.01 7.00 -8.54
C ALA A 80 -7.30 7.55 -9.79
N MET A 81 -6.26 6.85 -10.28
CA MET A 81 -5.57 7.23 -11.51
C MET A 81 -6.50 7.14 -12.73
N ALA A 82 -7.26 6.05 -12.85
CA ALA A 82 -8.20 5.85 -13.95
C ALA A 82 -9.35 6.87 -13.94
N GLU A 83 -9.92 7.19 -12.78
CA GLU A 83 -10.96 8.21 -12.61
C GLU A 83 -10.49 9.61 -13.05
N ALA A 84 -9.20 9.90 -12.90
CA ALA A 84 -8.59 11.14 -13.35
C ALA A 84 -8.07 11.09 -14.81
N GLY A 85 -8.28 9.97 -15.52
CA GLY A 85 -7.79 9.77 -16.88
C GLY A 85 -6.26 9.67 -16.99
N LEU A 86 -5.58 9.27 -15.92
CA LEU A 86 -4.12 9.18 -15.84
C LEU A 86 -3.62 7.75 -16.08
N PRO A 87 -2.53 7.58 -16.85
CA PRO A 87 -1.95 6.27 -17.06
C PRO A 87 -1.26 5.77 -15.79
N VAL A 88 -1.14 4.45 -15.68
CA VAL A 88 -0.30 3.77 -14.69
C VAL A 88 0.74 2.94 -15.43
N PRO A 89 1.88 3.54 -15.82
CA PRO A 89 3.00 2.81 -16.38
C PRO A 89 3.54 1.79 -15.38
N GLU A 90 3.90 0.60 -15.85
CA GLU A 90 4.48 -0.45 -14.99
C GLU A 90 5.69 0.03 -14.16
N PRO A 91 6.61 0.88 -14.70
CA PRO A 91 7.72 1.41 -13.91
C PRO A 91 7.32 2.30 -12.71
N TRP A 92 6.06 2.73 -12.61
CA TRP A 92 5.55 3.50 -11.47
C TRP A 92 4.98 2.62 -10.37
N VAL A 93 4.91 1.30 -10.56
CA VAL A 93 4.39 0.36 -9.57
C VAL A 93 5.50 -0.57 -9.10
N SER A 94 5.68 -0.71 -7.78
CA SER A 94 6.65 -1.63 -7.20
C SER A 94 6.03 -2.43 -6.05
N LEU A 95 5.83 -3.73 -6.25
CA LEU A 95 5.16 -4.66 -5.31
C LEU A 95 6.10 -5.76 -4.83
N GLY A 96 6.07 -6.11 -3.56
CA GLY A 96 6.94 -7.14 -2.98
C GLY A 96 7.49 -6.76 -1.61
N SER A 97 8.67 -7.26 -1.26
CA SER A 97 9.29 -6.99 0.05
C SER A 97 9.32 -5.51 0.42
N THR A 98 8.97 -5.23 1.68
CA THR A 98 9.05 -3.89 2.28
C THR A 98 10.41 -3.64 2.93
N ALA A 99 11.43 -4.41 2.56
CA ALA A 99 12.80 -4.20 3.02
C ALA A 99 13.31 -2.82 2.58
N PRO A 100 13.99 -2.07 3.46
CA PRO A 100 14.42 -0.70 3.16
C PRO A 100 15.26 -0.57 1.88
N ASP A 101 16.14 -1.53 1.59
CA ASP A 101 17.01 -1.47 0.41
C ASP A 101 16.20 -1.50 -0.88
N ARG A 102 15.33 -2.50 -1.02
CA ARG A 102 14.48 -2.67 -2.21
C ARG A 102 13.49 -1.51 -2.37
N VAL A 103 12.85 -1.08 -1.28
CA VAL A 103 11.97 0.11 -1.32
C VAL A 103 12.78 1.33 -1.72
N GLY A 104 14.00 1.47 -1.18
CA GLY A 104 15.00 2.48 -1.45
C GLY A 104 15.30 2.62 -2.94
N GLU A 105 15.79 1.53 -3.53
CA GLU A 105 16.13 1.37 -4.94
C GLU A 105 14.95 1.69 -5.85
N ALA A 106 13.78 1.11 -5.60
CA ALA A 106 12.60 1.29 -6.43
C ALA A 106 12.26 2.78 -6.63
N ALA A 107 12.25 3.55 -5.54
CA ALA A 107 11.94 4.97 -5.72
C ALA A 107 13.10 5.80 -6.25
N ARG A 108 14.36 5.45 -5.95
CA ARG A 108 15.49 6.15 -6.58
C ARG A 108 15.40 6.00 -8.10
N ALA A 109 15.04 4.81 -8.59
CA ALA A 109 14.77 4.58 -10.00
C ALA A 109 13.60 5.44 -10.52
N MET A 110 12.47 5.48 -9.81
CA MET A 110 11.30 6.29 -10.18
C MET A 110 11.58 7.82 -10.17
N LEU A 111 12.57 8.27 -9.39
CA LEU A 111 12.94 9.69 -9.25
C LEU A 111 14.09 10.13 -10.19
N ALA A 112 14.82 9.19 -10.77
CA ALA A 112 15.97 9.45 -11.63
C ALA A 112 15.68 9.32 -13.14
N GLY A 113 14.51 8.81 -13.54
CA GLY A 113 14.12 8.67 -14.94
C GLY A 113 13.95 10.00 -15.70
N PRO A 114 13.82 9.96 -17.04
CA PRO A 114 13.62 11.15 -17.87
C PRO A 114 12.32 11.89 -17.53
N ASP A 115 11.29 11.13 -17.13
CA ASP A 115 10.02 11.63 -16.61
C ASP A 115 9.81 11.18 -15.16
N PRO A 116 10.52 11.80 -14.19
CA PRO A 116 10.48 11.36 -12.82
C PRO A 116 9.11 11.60 -12.21
N VAL A 117 8.69 10.70 -11.34
CA VAL A 117 7.45 10.89 -10.58
C VAL A 117 7.56 12.13 -9.69
N THR A 118 6.44 12.82 -9.53
CA THR A 118 6.36 14.04 -8.70
C THR A 118 5.72 13.77 -7.34
N ALA A 119 5.10 12.60 -7.20
CA ALA A 119 4.50 12.15 -5.95
C ALA A 119 4.59 10.64 -5.82
N VAL A 120 4.54 10.15 -4.58
CA VAL A 120 4.57 8.73 -4.25
C VAL A 120 3.44 8.42 -3.27
N PHE A 121 2.71 7.34 -3.53
CA PHE A 121 1.83 6.70 -2.58
C PHE A 121 2.55 5.46 -2.00
N ALA A 122 2.74 5.46 -0.68
CA ALA A 122 3.38 4.36 0.05
C ALA A 122 2.29 3.46 0.66
N GLY A 123 2.26 2.20 0.24
CA GLY A 123 1.17 1.27 0.54
C GLY A 123 1.14 0.70 1.96
N ASN A 124 2.08 1.05 2.85
CA ASN A 124 2.06 0.74 4.29
C ASN A 124 3.10 1.57 5.05
N ASN A 125 3.10 1.48 6.38
CA ASN A 125 3.99 2.23 7.26
C ASN A 125 5.49 1.96 7.01
N ARG A 126 5.91 0.70 6.79
CA ARG A 126 7.32 0.33 6.55
C ARG A 126 7.87 0.95 5.27
N VAL A 127 7.05 0.95 4.21
CA VAL A 127 7.36 1.63 2.96
C VAL A 127 7.43 3.14 3.19
N THR A 128 6.47 3.70 3.94
CA THR A 128 6.39 5.14 4.25
C THR A 128 7.66 5.64 4.97
N VAL A 129 8.08 4.96 6.04
CA VAL A 129 9.32 5.31 6.79
C VAL A 129 10.55 5.33 5.87
N THR A 130 10.70 4.31 5.03
CA THR A 130 11.82 4.27 4.07
C THR A 130 11.71 5.40 3.04
N ARG A 131 10.50 5.71 2.58
CA ARG A 131 10.26 6.82 1.63
C ARG A 131 10.65 8.16 2.20
N VAL A 132 10.23 8.49 3.42
CA VAL A 132 10.59 9.74 4.09
C VAL A 132 12.11 9.95 4.07
N ARG A 133 12.90 8.92 4.43
CA ARG A 133 14.37 9.00 4.44
C ARG A 133 14.97 9.25 3.06
N VAL A 134 14.47 8.57 2.03
CA VAL A 134 15.00 8.74 0.66
C VAL A 134 14.58 10.09 0.08
N LEU A 135 13.36 10.56 0.36
CA LEU A 135 12.88 11.85 -0.12
C LEU A 135 13.60 13.02 0.57
N ALA A 136 13.93 12.89 1.87
CA ALA A 136 14.73 13.88 2.59
C ALA A 136 16.13 14.09 1.98
N ALA A 137 16.69 13.07 1.35
CA ALA A 137 17.97 13.14 0.64
C ALA A 137 17.82 13.52 -0.85
N HIS A 138 16.59 13.68 -1.37
CA HIS A 138 16.36 14.04 -2.77
C HIS A 138 16.35 15.57 -2.92
N PRO A 139 17.08 16.14 -3.90
CA PRO A 139 17.25 17.59 -4.00
C PRO A 139 15.98 18.35 -4.41
N ARG A 140 14.96 17.65 -4.91
CA ARG A 140 13.69 18.24 -5.35
C ARG A 140 12.54 17.79 -4.45
N PRO A 141 11.58 18.66 -4.12
CA PRO A 141 10.40 18.25 -3.38
C PRO A 141 9.60 17.19 -4.15
N VAL A 142 9.17 16.16 -3.43
CA VAL A 142 8.30 15.09 -3.94
C VAL A 142 7.18 14.90 -2.92
N ALA A 143 5.93 14.95 -3.37
CA ALA A 143 4.81 14.74 -2.46
C ALA A 143 4.72 13.26 -2.04
N LEU A 144 4.34 13.01 -0.80
CA LEU A 144 4.21 11.68 -0.24
C LEU A 144 2.86 11.56 0.45
N VAL A 145 2.13 10.50 0.15
CA VAL A 145 1.03 10.00 0.97
C VAL A 145 1.43 8.63 1.50
N GLY A 146 1.43 8.48 2.81
CA GLY A 146 1.60 7.20 3.49
C GLY A 146 0.26 6.50 3.71
N PHE A 147 0.33 5.21 4.01
CA PHE A 147 -0.81 4.42 4.47
C PHE A 147 -0.40 3.66 5.73
N ASP A 148 -1.38 3.46 6.61
CA ASP A 148 -1.21 3.05 8.01
C ASP A 148 -0.63 4.16 8.90
N ASP A 149 -0.86 4.00 10.20
CA ASP A 149 -0.22 4.82 11.21
C ASP A 149 1.27 4.43 11.35
N PHE A 150 2.11 5.42 11.56
CA PHE A 150 3.53 5.24 11.87
C PHE A 150 3.90 6.26 12.94
N GLU A 151 4.88 5.96 13.79
CA GLU A 151 5.28 6.80 14.95
C GLU A 151 5.64 8.26 14.62
N LEU A 152 5.61 8.67 13.35
CA LEU A 152 5.88 10.01 12.86
C LEU A 152 4.74 10.58 11.99
N ALA A 153 3.55 9.95 11.98
CA ALA A 153 2.40 10.41 11.20
C ALA A 153 1.84 11.75 11.69
N ASP A 154 2.13 12.10 12.95
CA ASP A 154 1.70 13.34 13.61
C ASP A 154 2.71 14.51 13.46
N LEU A 155 3.82 14.32 12.74
CA LEU A 155 4.87 15.35 12.54
C LEU A 155 4.60 16.29 11.36
#